data_AF-A0A956AVV4-F1
#
_entry.id   AF-A0A956AVV4-F1
#
_cell.length_a   1.000
_cell.length_b   1.000
_cell.length_c   1.000
_cell.angle_alpha   90.00
_cell.angle_beta   90.00
_cell.angle_gamma   90.00
#
_symmetry.space_group_name_H-M   'P 1'
#
loop_
_entity.id
_entity.type
_entity.pdbx_description
1 polymer ?
#
loop_
_entity_poly.entity_id
_entity_poly.type
_entity_poly.pdbx_seq_one_letter_code
_entity_poly.pdbx_strand_id
1 'polypeptide(L)'
;MKRSLGRIGFLALALAVAAGCDDGGSDSTQDMGGGMGGMGGAGGAGGEGGGGGPDGQMVFMQICSSCHGADGGGTSLGPDIRNPADWGYNTYVVRNGRDDLDEFAGAMAAYGENIIDDATLDAIWTWLGEAEKPADGEGLFLRFCTNCHDADGSGGRALTPLMGEAHEVLEKVREGNGGDQYGVANLFMPAFDTDLITDAELELLRAYVESF
;
A
#
# COMPACT_ATOMS: atom_id res chain seq x y z
N MET A 1 25.80 37.33 37.41
CA MET A 1 25.77 36.24 38.41
C MET A 1 25.69 34.92 37.65
N LYS A 2 26.74 34.10 37.72
CA LYS A 2 26.85 32.80 37.04
C LYS A 2 26.16 31.74 37.91
N ARG A 3 25.27 30.92 37.35
CA ARG A 3 24.78 29.70 38.02
C ARG A 3 25.05 28.48 37.15
N SER A 4 25.48 27.45 37.86
CA SER A 4 26.23 26.27 37.45
C SER A 4 25.40 25.24 36.72
N LEU A 5 26.05 24.52 35.80
CA LEU A 5 25.60 23.25 35.25
C LEU A 5 25.43 22.19 36.35
N GLY A 6 24.40 21.35 36.22
CA GLY A 6 24.26 20.07 36.89
C GLY A 6 24.13 18.97 35.82
N ARG A 7 25.17 18.17 35.63
CA ARG A 7 25.16 16.96 34.82
C ARG A 7 24.54 15.84 35.65
N ILE A 8 23.42 15.27 35.19
CA ILE A 8 22.87 14.03 35.72
C ILE A 8 23.22 12.94 34.71
N GLY A 9 24.19 12.10 35.06
CA GLY A 9 24.49 10.87 34.33
C GLY A 9 23.49 9.80 34.74
N PHE A 10 22.85 9.17 33.76
CA PHE A 10 22.09 7.94 33.98
C PHE A 10 22.81 6.75 33.35
N LEU A 11 22.77 5.70 34.16
CA LEU A 11 23.47 4.44 34.11
C LEU A 11 22.96 3.59 32.94
N ALA A 12 23.86 3.14 32.06
CA ALA A 12 23.55 2.14 31.04
C ALA A 12 23.55 0.74 31.70
N LEU A 13 22.38 0.11 31.75
CA LEU A 13 22.22 -1.29 32.17
C LEU A 13 22.30 -2.17 30.91
N ALA A 14 23.47 -2.80 30.72
CA ALA A 14 23.66 -3.81 29.68
C ALA A 14 23.05 -5.14 30.15
N LEU A 15 21.99 -5.61 29.49
CA LEU A 15 21.44 -6.94 29.68
C LEU A 15 21.96 -7.83 28.53
N ALA A 16 22.84 -8.77 28.87
CA ALA A 16 23.28 -9.84 27.99
C ALA A 16 22.26 -10.98 28.04
N VAL A 17 21.71 -11.39 26.89
CA VAL A 17 20.95 -12.63 26.74
C VAL A 17 21.73 -13.57 25.83
N ALA A 18 21.92 -14.79 26.32
CA ALA A 18 22.78 -15.81 25.78
C ALA A 18 22.22 -16.43 24.49
N ALA A 19 23.13 -16.74 23.57
CA ALA A 19 22.92 -17.62 22.44
C ALA A 19 22.83 -19.09 22.91
N GLY A 20 21.77 -19.79 22.50
CA GLY A 20 21.65 -21.24 22.59
C GLY A 20 21.71 -21.86 21.20
N CYS A 21 22.70 -22.70 20.96
CA CYS A 21 22.78 -23.60 19.82
C CYS A 21 22.05 -24.90 20.19
N ASP A 22 21.12 -25.36 19.34
CA ASP A 22 20.52 -26.69 19.44
C ASP A 22 20.75 -27.40 18.10
N ASP A 23 21.57 -28.45 18.13
CA ASP A 23 21.94 -29.33 17.02
C ASP A 23 21.20 -30.67 17.19
N GLY A 24 20.45 -31.08 16.15
CA GLY A 24 19.92 -32.44 15.98
C GLY A 24 18.62 -32.44 15.17
N GLY A 25 18.47 -33.06 14.00
CA GLY A 25 19.20 -34.14 13.35
C GLY A 25 18.39 -35.45 13.45
N SER A 26 17.56 -35.76 12.44
CA SER A 26 17.43 -37.10 11.84
C SER A 26 16.28 -37.18 10.80
N ASP A 27 16.70 -37.32 9.55
CA ASP A 27 16.25 -38.30 8.53
C ASP A 27 14.95 -39.10 8.78
N SER A 28 14.04 -39.01 7.82
CA SER A 28 13.21 -40.16 7.40
C SER A 28 12.66 -39.93 6.00
N THR A 29 13.44 -40.40 5.02
CA THR A 29 12.95 -40.75 3.68
C THR A 29 12.07 -42.00 3.78
N GLN A 30 10.77 -41.86 3.48
CA GLN A 30 9.92 -42.99 3.11
C GLN A 30 9.05 -42.62 1.91
N ASP A 31 9.56 -43.06 0.75
CA ASP A 31 8.82 -43.54 -0.40
C ASP A 31 7.69 -44.49 0.01
N MET A 32 6.51 -44.37 -0.62
CA MET A 32 5.72 -45.48 -1.22
C MET A 32 4.55 -44.90 -2.01
N GLY A 33 4.53 -45.19 -3.31
CA GLY A 33 3.52 -44.72 -4.25
C GLY A 33 2.20 -45.53 -4.29
N GLY A 34 1.38 -45.18 -5.29
CA GLY A 34 0.25 -45.98 -5.77
C GLY A 34 -1.10 -45.27 -5.66
N GLY A 35 -1.68 -44.87 -6.79
CA GLY A 35 -3.04 -44.34 -6.79
C GLY A 35 -3.49 -43.71 -8.12
N MET A 36 -3.41 -44.48 -9.22
CA MET A 36 -4.12 -44.13 -10.45
C MET A 36 -5.61 -44.42 -10.26
N GLY A 37 -6.45 -43.40 -10.35
CA GLY A 37 -7.91 -43.54 -10.28
C GLY A 37 -8.59 -42.33 -10.90
N GLY A 38 -8.84 -42.38 -12.21
CA GLY A 38 -9.59 -41.36 -12.92
C GLY A 38 -11.09 -41.48 -12.70
N MET A 39 -11.75 -40.34 -12.56
CA MET A 39 -13.16 -40.05 -12.88
C MET A 39 -13.16 -38.55 -13.22
N GLY A 40 -13.47 -38.12 -14.44
CA GLY A 40 -14.82 -38.18 -15.00
C GLY A 40 -15.45 -36.80 -14.82
N GLY A 41 -15.47 -36.00 -15.89
CA GLY A 41 -15.77 -34.57 -15.84
C GLY A 41 -17.23 -34.19 -15.68
N ALA A 42 -17.41 -32.93 -15.32
CA ALA A 42 -18.51 -32.04 -15.69
C ALA A 42 -17.86 -30.65 -15.73
N GLY A 43 -17.81 -29.94 -16.86
CA GLY A 43 -18.98 -29.52 -17.61
C GLY A 43 -19.56 -28.26 -16.97
N GLY A 44 -18.76 -27.18 -16.90
CA GLY A 44 -19.19 -25.86 -16.46
C GLY A 44 -18.76 -24.82 -17.48
N ALA A 45 -19.71 -24.43 -18.34
CA ALA A 45 -19.58 -23.27 -19.21
C ALA A 45 -19.99 -22.02 -18.43
N GLY A 46 -19.20 -20.94 -18.53
CA GLY A 46 -19.60 -19.61 -18.06
C GLY A 46 -18.47 -18.57 -18.14
N GLY A 47 -18.55 -17.68 -19.14
CA GLY A 47 -17.86 -16.37 -19.23
C GLY A 47 -16.39 -16.42 -19.67
N GLU A 48 -16.02 -16.25 -20.96
CA GLU A 48 -15.94 -14.99 -21.74
C GLU A 48 -15.03 -13.91 -21.11
N GLY A 49 -13.84 -13.71 -21.69
CA GLY A 49 -13.06 -12.48 -21.51
C GLY A 49 -11.53 -12.55 -21.41
N GLY A 50 -10.88 -13.71 -21.61
CA GLY A 50 -9.42 -13.81 -21.40
C GLY A 50 -8.57 -13.37 -22.59
N GLY A 51 -8.43 -12.05 -22.82
CA GLY A 51 -7.32 -11.53 -23.62
C GLY A 51 -6.01 -11.87 -22.91
N GLY A 52 -5.17 -12.70 -23.53
CA GLY A 52 -3.92 -13.20 -22.95
C GLY A 52 -2.85 -12.13 -22.77
N GLY A 53 -3.06 -11.22 -21.83
CA GLY A 53 -2.02 -10.40 -21.21
C GLY A 53 -1.25 -11.23 -20.17
N PRO A 54 -0.05 -10.78 -19.76
CA PRO A 54 0.66 -11.38 -18.64
C PRO A 54 -0.18 -11.28 -17.36
N ASP A 55 -0.05 -12.28 -16.50
CA ASP A 55 -0.64 -12.25 -15.16
C ASP A 55 -0.07 -11.05 -14.38
N GLY A 56 -0.94 -10.07 -14.08
CA GLY A 56 -0.56 -8.84 -13.39
C GLY A 56 0.09 -9.12 -12.03
N GLN A 57 -0.39 -10.13 -11.31
CA GLN A 57 0.22 -10.54 -10.04
C GLN A 57 1.67 -11.00 -10.25
N MET A 58 1.94 -11.81 -11.27
CA MET A 58 3.31 -12.28 -11.54
C MET A 58 4.26 -11.13 -11.86
N VAL A 59 3.83 -10.18 -12.69
CA VAL A 59 4.67 -9.02 -13.04
C VAL A 59 4.90 -8.12 -11.82
N PHE A 60 3.85 -7.87 -11.03
CA PHE A 60 3.96 -7.14 -9.77
C PHE A 60 4.99 -7.79 -8.83
N MET A 61 4.92 -9.12 -8.67
CA MET A 61 5.85 -9.85 -7.80
C MET A 61 7.30 -9.72 -8.28
N GLN A 62 7.53 -9.68 -9.59
CA GLN A 62 8.88 -9.58 -10.14
C GLN A 62 9.49 -8.17 -10.03
N ILE A 63 8.67 -7.12 -10.12
CA ILE A 63 9.16 -5.75 -10.30
C ILE A 63 8.87 -4.87 -9.08
N CYS A 64 7.69 -4.96 -8.50
CA CYS A 64 7.18 -4.00 -7.52
C CYS A 64 7.29 -4.50 -6.07
N SER A 65 7.16 -5.81 -5.86
CA SER A 65 6.95 -6.39 -4.52
C SER A 65 8.10 -6.18 -3.52
N SER A 66 9.33 -6.02 -4.01
CA SER A 66 10.49 -5.81 -3.15
C SER A 66 10.43 -4.48 -2.39
N CYS A 67 9.75 -3.47 -2.95
CA CYS A 67 9.55 -2.17 -2.31
C CYS A 67 8.13 -2.01 -1.76
N HIS A 68 7.11 -2.48 -2.47
CA HIS A 68 5.70 -2.30 -2.10
C HIS A 68 5.10 -3.47 -1.31
N GLY A 69 5.90 -4.49 -0.98
CA GLY A 69 5.42 -5.69 -0.29
C GLY A 69 4.79 -6.70 -1.24
N ALA A 70 4.66 -7.95 -0.78
CA ALA A 70 4.17 -9.06 -1.60
C ALA A 70 2.73 -8.88 -2.10
N ASP A 71 1.93 -8.07 -1.42
CA ASP A 71 0.54 -7.78 -1.72
C ASP A 71 0.31 -6.31 -2.12
N GLY A 72 1.36 -5.48 -2.19
CA GLY A 72 1.22 -4.03 -2.41
C GLY A 72 0.86 -3.22 -1.17
N GLY A 73 0.89 -3.82 0.03
CA GLY A 73 0.59 -3.16 1.29
C GLY A 73 1.66 -2.24 1.86
N GLY A 74 2.76 -2.04 1.13
CA GLY A 74 3.86 -1.17 1.51
C GLY A 74 4.90 -1.84 2.40
N THR A 75 6.05 -1.20 2.49
CA THR A 75 7.18 -1.52 3.36
C THR A 75 7.88 -0.22 3.79
N SER A 76 8.99 -0.29 4.51
CA SER A 76 9.85 0.86 4.75
C SER A 76 10.53 1.42 3.47
N LEU A 77 10.45 0.70 2.34
CA LEU A 77 11.04 1.11 1.06
C LEU A 77 10.03 1.78 0.12
N GLY A 78 8.73 1.57 0.32
CA GLY A 78 7.70 2.12 -0.56
C GLY A 78 6.31 2.00 0.06
N PRO A 79 5.39 2.91 -0.27
CA PRO A 79 4.08 2.95 0.36
C PRO A 79 3.16 1.82 -0.07
N ASP A 80 2.04 1.71 0.62
CA ASP A 80 0.86 1.00 0.14
C ASP A 80 0.36 1.62 -1.18
N ILE A 81 0.30 0.85 -2.26
CA ILE A 81 -0.10 1.31 -3.62
C ILE A 81 -1.36 0.63 -4.12
N ARG A 82 -2.05 -0.02 -3.21
CA ARG A 82 -3.12 -0.93 -3.55
C ARG A 82 -4.41 -0.08 -3.76
N ASN A 83 -4.34 1.26 -3.57
CA ASN A 83 -5.46 2.21 -3.54
C ASN A 83 -6.04 2.41 -4.95
N PRO A 84 -7.29 1.99 -5.20
CA PRO A 84 -7.94 2.05 -6.51
C PRO A 84 -8.65 3.37 -6.82
N ALA A 85 -8.54 4.40 -5.97
CA ALA A 85 -9.27 5.66 -6.16
C ALA A 85 -8.95 6.34 -7.50
N ASP A 86 -7.71 6.19 -7.97
CA ASP A 86 -7.29 6.70 -9.27
C ASP A 86 -6.09 5.90 -9.81
N TRP A 87 -6.35 4.97 -10.72
CA TRP A 87 -5.29 4.24 -11.42
C TRP A 87 -4.51 5.10 -12.41
N GLY A 88 -5.06 6.24 -12.85
CA GLY A 88 -4.36 7.24 -13.66
C GLY A 88 -3.20 7.86 -12.88
N TYR A 89 -3.44 8.22 -11.61
CA TYR A 89 -2.38 8.68 -10.71
C TYR A 89 -1.29 7.61 -10.51
N ASN A 90 -1.68 6.36 -10.23
CA ASN A 90 -0.70 5.27 -10.04
C ASN A 90 0.10 5.00 -11.31
N THR A 91 -0.55 5.04 -12.47
CA THR A 91 0.10 4.94 -13.79
C THR A 91 1.07 6.10 -14.01
N TYR A 92 0.67 7.34 -13.68
CA TYR A 92 1.55 8.50 -13.77
C TYR A 92 2.83 8.30 -12.94
N VAL A 93 2.71 7.83 -11.70
CA VAL A 93 3.85 7.56 -10.82
C VAL A 93 4.76 6.47 -11.42
N VAL A 94 4.21 5.38 -11.96
CA VAL A 94 5.00 4.35 -12.63
C VAL A 94 5.75 4.90 -13.84
N ARG A 95 5.11 5.75 -14.66
CA ARG A 95 5.70 6.30 -15.88
C ARG A 95 6.75 7.38 -15.62
N ASN A 96 6.60 8.14 -14.53
CA ASN A 96 7.49 9.29 -14.24
C ASN A 96 8.51 9.01 -13.13
N GLY A 97 8.32 7.93 -12.37
CA GLY A 97 9.06 7.69 -11.14
C GLY A 97 8.69 8.69 -10.05
N ARG A 98 9.31 8.52 -8.88
CA ARG A 98 9.08 9.36 -7.71
C ARG A 98 10.21 9.24 -6.70
N ASP A 99 10.79 10.37 -6.29
CA ASP A 99 11.87 10.45 -5.30
C ASP A 99 11.61 11.49 -4.19
N ASP A 100 10.40 12.06 -4.14
CA ASP A 100 9.99 13.13 -3.23
C ASP A 100 9.32 12.65 -1.93
N LEU A 101 9.46 11.36 -1.58
CA LEU A 101 8.92 10.80 -0.34
C LEU A 101 10.03 10.50 0.65
N ASP A 102 10.35 11.47 1.50
CA ASP A 102 11.41 11.36 2.52
C ASP A 102 11.17 10.21 3.53
N GLU A 103 9.91 9.79 3.72
CA GLU A 103 9.53 8.67 4.59
C GLU A 103 10.05 7.31 4.08
N PHE A 104 10.17 7.16 2.76
CA PHE A 104 10.55 5.90 2.14
C PHE A 104 12.00 5.93 1.67
N ALA A 105 12.79 4.94 2.08
CA ALA A 105 14.20 4.89 1.70
C ALA A 105 14.45 4.59 0.21
N GLY A 106 13.42 4.13 -0.52
CA GLY A 106 13.50 3.76 -1.93
C GLY A 106 12.97 4.86 -2.85
N ALA A 107 13.84 5.41 -3.70
CA ALA A 107 13.38 6.17 -4.86
C ALA A 107 12.74 5.22 -5.88
N MET A 108 11.55 5.57 -6.38
CA MET A 108 10.85 4.82 -7.41
C MET A 108 11.34 5.28 -8.79
N ALA A 109 11.95 4.36 -9.54
CA ALA A 109 12.35 4.63 -10.91
C ALA A 109 11.13 4.73 -11.86
N ALA A 110 11.31 5.44 -12.97
CA ALA A 110 10.36 5.46 -14.07
C ALA A 110 10.41 4.15 -14.88
N TYR A 111 9.25 3.58 -15.19
CA TYR A 111 9.09 2.40 -16.05
C TYR A 111 8.35 2.81 -17.32
N GLY A 112 9.07 2.80 -18.46
CA GLY A 112 8.47 3.06 -19.77
C GLY A 112 7.64 1.89 -20.30
N GLU A 113 6.81 2.16 -21.31
CA GLU A 113 5.98 1.15 -21.99
C GLU A 113 6.79 -0.02 -22.58
N ASN A 114 8.07 0.21 -22.86
CA ASN A 114 8.98 -0.82 -23.33
C ASN A 114 9.40 -1.84 -22.25
N ILE A 115 9.12 -1.57 -20.97
CA ILE A 115 9.38 -2.46 -19.84
C ILE A 115 8.08 -3.07 -19.32
N ILE A 116 7.05 -2.24 -19.14
CA ILE A 116 5.72 -2.65 -18.70
C ILE A 116 4.73 -1.92 -19.59
N ASP A 117 4.02 -2.59 -20.49
CA ASP A 117 3.01 -1.94 -21.33
C ASP A 117 1.73 -1.62 -20.52
N ASP A 118 0.84 -0.81 -21.08
CA ASP A 118 -0.38 -0.37 -20.38
C ASP A 118 -1.32 -1.55 -20.07
N ALA A 119 -1.42 -2.53 -20.97
CA ALA A 119 -2.23 -3.73 -20.73
C ALA A 119 -1.73 -4.54 -19.52
N THR A 120 -0.41 -4.60 -19.33
CA THR A 120 0.20 -5.22 -18.15
C THR A 120 -0.04 -4.39 -16.90
N LEU A 121 0.05 -3.06 -16.98
CA LEU A 121 -0.28 -2.20 -15.83
C LEU A 121 -1.75 -2.34 -15.42
N ASP A 122 -2.69 -2.38 -16.37
CA ASP A 122 -4.11 -2.61 -16.10
C ASP A 122 -4.36 -3.95 -15.40
N ALA A 123 -3.63 -5.00 -15.79
CA ALA A 123 -3.69 -6.29 -15.10
C ALA A 123 -3.15 -6.20 -13.65
N ILE A 124 -2.08 -5.43 -13.41
CA ILE A 124 -1.56 -5.16 -12.06
C ILE A 124 -2.59 -4.39 -11.23
N TRP A 125 -3.20 -3.34 -11.80
CA TRP A 125 -4.22 -2.53 -11.13
C TRP A 125 -5.45 -3.33 -10.76
N THR A 126 -5.91 -4.20 -11.66
CA THR A 126 -7.03 -5.11 -11.40
C THR A 126 -6.72 -6.00 -10.19
N TRP A 127 -5.55 -6.64 -10.17
CA TRP A 127 -5.15 -7.50 -9.05
C TRP A 127 -4.98 -6.73 -7.72
N LEU A 128 -4.34 -5.56 -7.74
CA LEU A 128 -4.18 -4.72 -6.53
C LEU A 128 -5.53 -4.24 -5.98
N GLY A 129 -6.49 -3.95 -6.86
CA GLY A 129 -7.84 -3.52 -6.50
C GLY A 129 -8.69 -4.60 -5.83
N GLU A 130 -8.33 -5.88 -5.99
CA GLU A 130 -9.03 -7.01 -5.35
C GLU A 130 -8.60 -7.25 -3.89
N ALA A 131 -7.58 -6.54 -3.41
CA ALA A 131 -7.12 -6.72 -2.05
C ALA A 131 -8.17 -6.30 -1.01
N GLU A 132 -8.25 -7.06 0.09
CA GLU A 132 -9.23 -6.84 1.16
C GLU A 132 -9.18 -5.40 1.68
N LYS A 133 -10.35 -4.74 1.66
CA LYS A 133 -10.51 -3.38 2.14
C LYS A 133 -10.62 -3.39 3.68
N PRO A 134 -9.85 -2.55 4.41
CA PRO A 134 -10.00 -2.42 5.86
C PRO A 134 -11.42 -1.96 6.25
N ALA A 135 -11.90 -2.42 7.39
CA ALA A 135 -13.26 -2.14 7.87
C ALA A 135 -13.32 -1.06 8.98
N ASP A 136 -12.17 -0.54 9.43
CA ASP A 136 -12.08 0.50 10.46
C ASP A 136 -11.46 1.79 9.92
N GLY A 137 -11.67 2.90 10.64
CA GLY A 137 -11.25 4.24 10.19
C GLY A 137 -9.73 4.39 10.06
N GLU A 138 -8.97 3.80 10.97
CA GLU A 138 -7.50 3.80 10.94
C GLU A 138 -6.99 3.05 9.70
N GLY A 139 -7.45 1.82 9.48
CA GLY A 139 -7.06 1.02 8.34
C GLY A 139 -7.46 1.66 7.01
N LEU A 140 -8.65 2.25 6.92
CA LEU A 140 -9.07 3.02 5.75
C LEU A 140 -8.12 4.22 5.53
N PHE A 141 -7.80 4.98 6.57
CA PHE A 141 -6.92 6.14 6.43
C PHE A 141 -5.51 5.73 5.97
N LEU A 142 -4.94 4.71 6.61
CA LEU A 142 -3.65 4.12 6.25
C LEU A 142 -3.62 3.65 4.79
N ARG A 143 -4.74 3.14 4.29
CA ARG A 143 -4.86 2.59 2.94
C ARG A 143 -5.04 3.66 1.86
N PHE A 144 -5.86 4.66 2.13
CA PHE A 144 -6.37 5.58 1.11
C PHE A 144 -5.76 6.97 1.17
N CYS A 145 -5.27 7.42 2.33
CA CYS A 145 -4.95 8.83 2.58
C CYS A 145 -3.47 9.10 2.84
N THR A 146 -2.73 8.16 3.43
CA THR A 146 -1.34 8.37 3.91
C THR A 146 -0.32 8.60 2.79
N ASN A 147 -0.60 8.12 1.58
CA ASN A 147 0.21 8.45 0.38
C ASN A 147 0.36 9.96 0.15
N CYS A 148 -0.57 10.76 0.70
CA CYS A 148 -0.61 12.20 0.53
C CYS A 148 -0.56 12.98 1.86
N HIS A 149 -1.28 12.50 2.89
CA HIS A 149 -1.52 13.25 4.13
C HIS A 149 -0.64 12.84 5.32
N ASP A 150 0.30 11.91 5.11
CA ASP A 150 1.09 11.23 6.14
C ASP A 150 0.23 10.45 7.16
N ALA A 151 0.85 9.52 7.89
CA ALA A 151 0.15 8.68 8.86
C ALA A 151 -0.41 9.46 10.07
N ASP A 152 0.18 10.63 10.38
CA ASP A 152 -0.23 11.51 11.48
C ASP A 152 -1.17 12.64 11.04
N GLY A 153 -1.57 12.68 9.76
CA GLY A 153 -2.45 13.72 9.23
C GLY A 153 -1.79 15.11 9.16
N SER A 154 -0.46 15.21 9.30
CA SER A 154 0.27 16.48 9.18
C SER A 154 0.21 17.08 7.78
N GLY A 155 -0.23 16.30 6.80
CA GLY A 155 -0.58 16.76 5.45
C GLY A 155 0.45 16.41 4.39
N GLY A 156 1.60 15.83 4.77
CA GLY A 156 2.60 15.28 3.88
C GLY A 156 2.84 16.08 2.61
N ARG A 157 2.88 15.39 1.48
CA ARG A 157 3.05 16.00 0.16
C ARG A 157 1.82 16.77 -0.32
N ALA A 158 0.63 16.52 0.25
CA ALA A 158 -0.53 17.34 -0.04
C ALA A 158 -0.41 18.75 0.53
N LEU A 159 0.54 18.98 1.46
CA LEU A 159 0.73 20.24 2.18
C LEU A 159 -0.55 20.73 2.86
N THR A 160 -1.43 19.80 3.20
CA THR A 160 -2.77 20.05 3.74
C THR A 160 -2.96 19.25 5.03
N PRO A 161 -2.68 19.85 6.20
CA PRO A 161 -2.90 19.20 7.49
C PRO A 161 -4.39 18.92 7.71
N LEU A 162 -4.70 17.79 8.35
CA LEU A 162 -6.07 17.34 8.61
C LEU A 162 -6.53 17.64 10.05
N MET A 163 -5.62 18.10 10.91
CA MET A 163 -5.89 18.38 12.33
C MET A 163 -6.93 19.49 12.47
N GLY A 164 -8.07 19.16 13.08
CA GLY A 164 -9.19 20.10 13.28
C GLY A 164 -10.12 20.27 12.07
N GLU A 165 -9.84 19.63 10.94
CA GLU A 165 -10.58 19.80 9.68
C GLU A 165 -11.58 18.68 9.38
N ALA A 166 -11.93 17.86 10.38
CA ALA A 166 -12.82 16.72 10.22
C ALA A 166 -14.17 17.03 9.55
N HIS A 167 -14.69 18.24 9.75
CA HIS A 167 -15.95 18.66 9.14
C HIS A 167 -15.86 18.83 7.62
N GLU A 168 -14.68 19.15 7.07
CA GLU A 168 -14.47 19.31 5.62
C GLU A 168 -14.14 17.98 4.93
N VAL A 169 -13.70 16.97 5.69
CA VAL A 169 -13.31 15.64 5.17
C VAL A 169 -14.43 15.01 4.34
N LEU A 170 -15.68 15.12 4.78
CA LEU A 170 -16.81 14.48 4.10
C LEU A 170 -17.01 15.01 2.67
N GLU A 171 -16.94 16.33 2.51
CA GLU A 171 -17.11 16.99 1.20
C GLU A 171 -15.87 16.76 0.34
N LYS A 172 -14.67 17.01 0.88
CA LYS A 172 -13.42 16.92 0.12
C LYS A 172 -13.11 15.52 -0.39
N VAL A 173 -13.42 14.48 0.38
CA VAL A 173 -13.23 13.09 -0.06
C VAL A 173 -14.13 12.75 -1.25
N ARG A 174 -15.34 13.33 -1.34
CA ARG A 174 -16.25 13.09 -2.47
C ARG A 174 -15.92 13.93 -3.69
N GLU A 175 -15.52 15.18 -3.49
CA GLU A 175 -15.25 16.10 -4.59
C GLU A 175 -13.88 15.86 -5.23
N GLY A 176 -12.89 15.46 -4.43
CA GLY A 176 -11.50 15.50 -4.83
C GLY A 176 -11.03 16.93 -5.14
N ASN A 177 -9.86 17.05 -5.75
CA ASN A 177 -9.28 18.30 -6.21
C ASN A 177 -8.31 18.03 -7.37
N GLY A 178 -8.17 18.99 -8.30
CA GLY A 178 -7.11 18.96 -9.31
C GLY A 178 -7.36 18.15 -10.57
N GLY A 179 -8.31 17.20 -10.59
CA GLY A 179 -8.51 16.31 -11.75
C GLY A 179 -7.20 15.59 -12.09
N ASP A 180 -6.75 15.65 -13.35
CA ASP A 180 -5.60 14.86 -13.81
C ASP A 180 -4.23 15.53 -13.51
N GLN A 181 -4.16 16.44 -12.53
CA GLN A 181 -2.95 17.20 -12.17
C GLN A 181 -1.96 16.38 -11.32
N TYR A 182 -1.68 15.14 -11.72
CA TYR A 182 -0.88 14.18 -10.96
C TYR A 182 0.55 14.65 -10.62
N GLY A 183 1.13 15.51 -11.46
CA GLY A 183 2.47 16.05 -11.27
C GLY A 183 2.57 17.14 -10.19
N VAL A 184 1.46 17.55 -9.59
CA VAL A 184 1.40 18.59 -8.56
C VAL A 184 0.56 18.10 -7.39
N ALA A 185 1.16 17.26 -6.54
CA ALA A 185 0.43 16.54 -5.50
C ALA A 185 -0.38 17.44 -4.53
N ASN A 186 0.10 18.64 -4.22
CA ASN A 186 -0.63 19.60 -3.38
C ASN A 186 -1.82 20.28 -4.08
N LEU A 187 -2.02 20.02 -5.38
CA LEU A 187 -3.20 20.43 -6.14
C LEU A 187 -4.07 19.25 -6.54
N PHE A 188 -3.69 18.01 -6.19
CA PHE A 188 -4.38 16.80 -6.60
C PHE A 188 -4.86 16.00 -5.37
N MET A 189 -6.14 15.65 -5.39
CA MET A 189 -6.73 14.66 -4.49
C MET A 189 -7.77 13.89 -5.32
N PRO A 190 -7.68 12.56 -5.43
CA PRO A 190 -8.70 11.82 -6.16
C PRO A 190 -10.05 11.94 -5.44
N ALA A 191 -11.13 11.92 -6.22
CA ALA A 191 -12.47 11.77 -5.67
C ALA A 191 -12.68 10.29 -5.28
N PHE A 192 -13.28 10.04 -4.13
CA PHE A 192 -13.62 8.70 -3.67
C PHE A 192 -15.14 8.58 -3.72
N ASP A 193 -15.66 7.82 -4.68
CA ASP A 193 -17.09 7.59 -4.80
C ASP A 193 -17.64 6.65 -3.71
N THR A 194 -18.96 6.49 -3.69
CA THR A 194 -19.67 5.65 -2.73
C THR A 194 -19.49 4.16 -2.95
N ASP A 195 -19.05 3.74 -4.14
CA ASP A 195 -18.79 2.33 -4.45
C ASP A 195 -17.44 1.91 -3.86
N LEU A 196 -16.46 2.82 -3.85
CA LEU A 196 -15.16 2.60 -3.24
C LEU A 196 -15.15 2.82 -1.73
N ILE A 197 -15.61 3.98 -1.26
CA ILE A 197 -15.73 4.32 0.17
C ILE A 197 -17.18 4.67 0.43
N THR A 198 -17.92 3.80 1.11
CA THR A 198 -19.32 4.06 1.45
C THR A 198 -19.46 5.23 2.43
N ASP A 199 -20.66 5.79 2.59
CA ASP A 199 -20.87 6.88 3.56
C ASP A 199 -20.61 6.42 5.00
N ALA A 200 -20.90 5.16 5.32
CA ALA A 200 -20.60 4.60 6.64
C ALA A 200 -19.08 4.51 6.90
N GLU A 201 -18.30 4.13 5.89
CA GLU A 201 -16.84 4.08 5.97
C GLU A 201 -16.23 5.49 6.02
N LEU A 202 -16.82 6.44 5.29
CA LEU A 202 -16.41 7.84 5.35
C LEU A 202 -16.63 8.46 6.74
N GLU A 203 -17.69 8.05 7.44
CA GLU A 203 -17.91 8.43 8.84
C GLU A 203 -16.85 7.83 9.79
N LEU A 204 -16.38 6.60 9.52
CA LEU A 204 -15.26 6.00 10.27
C LEU A 204 -13.95 6.76 10.02
N LEU A 205 -13.69 7.15 8.77
CA LEU A 205 -12.55 8.00 8.41
C LEU A 205 -12.62 9.35 9.12
N ARG A 206 -13.77 10.02 9.12
CA ARG A 206 -13.96 11.29 9.85
C ARG A 206 -13.62 11.12 11.32
N ALA A 207 -14.16 10.10 11.97
CA ALA A 207 -13.91 9.84 13.39
C ALA A 207 -12.42 9.58 13.69
N TYR A 208 -11.69 8.92 12.78
CA TYR A 208 -10.26 8.74 12.92
C TYR A 208 -9.49 10.06 12.73
N VAL A 209 -9.86 10.87 11.74
CA VAL A 209 -9.24 12.20 11.52
C VAL A 209 -9.48 13.15 12.70
N GLU A 210 -10.63 13.07 13.36
CA GLU A 210 -10.92 13.81 14.60
C GLU A 210 -10.01 13.42 15.78
N SER A 211 -9.32 12.28 15.70
CA SER A 211 -8.49 11.76 16.79
C SER A 211 -7.02 12.21 16.75
N PHE A 212 -6.58 12.85 15.66
CA PHE A 212 -5.27 13.49 15.55
C PHE A 212 -5.14 14.71 16.47
#